data_AF-A0A246RFE5-F1
#
_entry.id   AF-A0A246RFE5-F1
#
_cell.length_a   1.000
_cell.length_b   1.000
_cell.length_c   1.000
_cell.angle_alpha   90.00
_cell.angle_beta   90.00
_cell.angle_gamma   90.00
#
_symmetry.space_group_name_H-M   'P 1'
#
loop_
_entity.id
_entity.type
_entity.pdbx_description
1 polymer ?
#
loop_
_entity_poly.entity_id
_entity_poly.type
_entity_poly.pdbx_seq_one_letter_code
_entity_poly.pdbx_strand_id
1 'polypeptide(L)'
;MLLEPDAEDEVAYELCQLLGRAILPVDTAGDPGTAFFLGHPAGEFLLTADVVAGRAQRLGLRPSVTEPAGVAGASLPLADLPAGWSRDARLGVAALPTGELHGYAAGRGWRWRVQPVPAAVAVTADDLDALGAGPVTAIVLALGVGDDGSRPLEVAVERAVRDGDRLRIAAALPAGYVGAPVFGVRPDAAGEVGLRCLGVLLPADDAPSDEAPNHDTPNHDAPSNDVSGGGHPVATLDRVLAVLPAS
;
A
#
# COMPACT_ATOMS: atom_id res chain seq x y z
N MET A 1 -14.34 -7.42 14.30
CA MET A 1 -13.92 -8.68 14.93
C MET A 1 -12.50 -8.95 14.48
N LEU A 2 -11.60 -9.25 15.42
CA LEU A 2 -10.19 -9.49 15.12
C LEU A 2 -9.98 -10.99 14.93
N LEU A 3 -9.06 -11.36 14.05
CA LEU A 3 -8.61 -12.75 13.94
C LEU A 3 -7.74 -13.13 15.14
N GLU A 4 -7.68 -14.43 15.42
CA GLU A 4 -6.69 -14.98 16.33
C GLU A 4 -5.28 -14.91 15.69
N PRO A 5 -4.21 -14.70 16.47
CA PRO A 5 -2.86 -14.47 15.93
C PRO A 5 -2.39 -15.54 14.92
N ASP A 6 -2.62 -16.82 15.21
CA ASP A 6 -2.23 -17.92 14.32
C ASP A 6 -2.91 -17.83 12.94
N ALA A 7 -4.18 -17.39 12.92
CA ALA A 7 -4.91 -17.18 11.68
C ALA A 7 -4.43 -15.91 10.94
N GLU A 8 -3.98 -14.88 11.65
CA GLU A 8 -3.37 -13.70 11.04
C GLU A 8 -2.06 -14.05 10.33
N ASP A 9 -1.21 -14.86 10.97
CA ASP A 9 0.06 -15.32 10.41
C ASP A 9 -0.14 -16.21 9.18
N GLU A 10 -1.13 -17.12 9.20
CA GLU A 10 -1.46 -17.96 8.05
C GLU A 10 -1.93 -17.11 6.85
N VAL A 11 -2.84 -16.17 7.07
CA VAL A 11 -3.31 -15.28 6.00
C VAL A 11 -2.19 -14.38 5.48
N ALA A 12 -1.35 -13.84 6.36
CA ALA A 12 -0.19 -13.04 5.99
C ALA A 12 0.81 -13.83 5.12
N TYR A 13 1.09 -15.07 5.51
CA TYR A 13 1.96 -15.97 4.74
C TYR A 13 1.39 -16.27 3.35
N GLU A 14 0.11 -16.61 3.24
CA GLU A 14 -0.54 -16.86 1.96
C GLU A 14 -0.57 -15.61 1.07
N LEU A 15 -0.80 -14.43 1.64
CA LEU A 15 -0.73 -13.17 0.89
C LEU A 15 0.65 -12.90 0.31
N CYS A 16 1.72 -13.14 1.07
CA CYS A 16 3.08 -13.03 0.58
C CYS A 16 3.33 -13.95 -0.62
N GLN A 17 2.81 -15.18 -0.57
CA GLN A 17 2.99 -16.17 -1.63
C GLN A 17 2.20 -15.81 -2.90
N LEU A 18 0.97 -15.33 -2.75
CA LEU A 18 0.06 -15.02 -3.86
C LEU A 18 0.34 -13.66 -4.49
N LEU A 19 0.61 -12.64 -3.67
CA LEU A 19 0.70 -11.24 -4.07
C LEU A 19 2.12 -10.66 -3.94
N GLY A 20 3.10 -11.47 -3.54
CA GLY A 20 4.51 -11.04 -3.52
C GLY A 20 5.03 -10.62 -4.91
N ARG A 21 4.40 -11.05 -6.01
CA ARG A 21 4.69 -10.57 -7.39
C ARG A 21 3.80 -9.42 -7.85
N ALA A 22 2.85 -9.00 -7.02
CA ALA A 22 2.01 -7.83 -7.27
C ALA A 22 2.72 -6.52 -6.90
N ILE A 23 3.80 -6.56 -6.13
CA ILE A 23 4.39 -5.37 -5.51
C ILE A 23 5.81 -5.08 -5.99
N LEU A 24 6.16 -3.80 -6.15
CA LEU A 24 7.48 -3.33 -6.53
C LEU A 24 7.99 -2.30 -5.52
N PRO A 25 9.28 -2.34 -5.16
CA PRO A 25 9.89 -1.24 -4.44
C PRO A 25 10.01 -0.02 -5.37
N VAL A 26 9.72 1.15 -4.84
CA VAL A 26 9.94 2.43 -5.52
C VAL A 26 11.09 3.14 -4.83
N ASP A 27 12.13 3.45 -5.59
CA ASP A 27 13.23 4.29 -5.12
C ASP A 27 12.86 5.74 -5.41
N THR A 28 12.97 6.59 -4.39
CA THR A 28 12.63 8.00 -4.48
C THR A 28 13.82 8.88 -4.13
N ALA A 29 13.74 10.17 -4.42
CA ALA A 29 14.73 11.17 -3.97
C ALA A 29 14.68 11.44 -2.44
N GLY A 30 14.00 10.61 -1.66
CA GLY A 30 13.85 10.68 -0.21
C GLY A 30 13.46 9.31 0.34
N ASP A 31 12.40 9.25 1.14
CA ASP A 31 11.96 7.96 1.71
C ASP A 31 11.46 7.01 0.62
N PRO A 32 11.95 5.76 0.60
CA PRO A 32 11.50 4.77 -0.36
C PRO A 32 10.03 4.41 -0.12
N GLY A 33 9.37 3.97 -1.18
CA GLY A 33 7.97 3.54 -1.13
C GLY A 33 7.77 2.15 -1.73
N THR A 34 6.51 1.75 -1.77
CA THR A 34 6.01 0.56 -2.45
C THR A 34 4.97 0.97 -3.49
N ALA A 35 4.93 0.24 -4.61
CA ALA A 35 3.85 0.30 -5.58
C ALA A 35 3.31 -1.11 -5.85
N PHE A 36 2.09 -1.23 -6.32
CA PHE A 36 1.49 -2.54 -6.63
C PHE A 36 0.64 -2.55 -7.90
N PHE A 37 0.65 -3.67 -8.59
CA PHE A 37 -0.16 -3.93 -9.77
C PHE A 37 -1.61 -4.18 -9.35
N LEU A 38 -2.52 -3.42 -9.95
CA LEU A 38 -3.97 -3.56 -9.84
C LEU A 38 -4.52 -3.94 -11.21
N GLY A 39 -5.26 -5.03 -11.29
CA GLY A 39 -6.03 -5.40 -12.47
C GLY A 39 -7.42 -4.78 -12.41
N HIS A 40 -7.78 -3.97 -13.40
CA HIS A 40 -9.06 -3.27 -13.54
C HIS A 40 -9.73 -3.67 -14.88
N PRO A 41 -11.07 -3.62 -15.01
CA PRO A 41 -11.72 -3.91 -16.29
C PRO A 41 -11.25 -3.04 -17.45
N ALA A 42 -10.79 -1.81 -17.18
CA ALA A 42 -10.24 -0.93 -18.20
C ALA A 42 -8.74 -1.19 -18.49
N GLY A 43 -8.04 -2.05 -17.75
CA GLY A 43 -6.61 -2.29 -17.92
C GLY A 43 -5.87 -2.59 -16.61
N GLU A 44 -4.55 -2.67 -16.68
CA GLU A 44 -3.69 -2.88 -15.51
C GLU A 44 -2.95 -1.58 -15.17
N PHE A 45 -2.90 -1.27 -13.87
CA PHE A 45 -2.26 -0.08 -13.34
C PHE A 45 -1.25 -0.46 -12.27
N LEU A 46 -0.15 0.27 -12.21
CA LEU A 46 0.72 0.30 -11.05
C LEU A 46 0.24 1.43 -10.14
N LEU A 47 -0.11 1.14 -8.89
CA LEU A 47 -0.62 2.10 -7.91
C LEU A 47 0.39 2.36 -6.81
N THR A 48 0.43 3.59 -6.31
CA THR A 48 1.22 4.00 -5.14
C THR A 48 0.64 5.27 -4.52
N ALA A 49 1.23 5.76 -3.44
CA ALA A 49 0.88 7.06 -2.86
C ALA A 49 1.41 8.22 -3.72
N ASP A 50 0.64 9.31 -3.79
CA ASP A 50 0.96 10.49 -4.59
C ASP A 50 2.35 11.06 -4.27
N VAL A 51 2.71 11.10 -2.99
CA VAL A 51 4.01 11.61 -2.53
C VAL A 51 5.18 10.73 -2.99
N VAL A 52 4.95 9.41 -3.11
CA VAL A 52 5.94 8.45 -3.60
C VAL A 52 6.13 8.65 -5.09
N ALA A 53 5.03 8.67 -5.85
CA ALA A 53 5.07 8.90 -7.29
C ALA A 53 5.71 10.24 -7.68
N GLY A 54 5.42 11.31 -6.93
CA GLY A 54 6.00 12.64 -7.17
C GLY A 54 7.51 12.73 -6.97
N ARG A 55 8.12 11.75 -6.30
CA ARG A 55 9.57 11.69 -6.03
C ARG A 55 10.23 10.44 -6.63
N ALA A 56 9.46 9.60 -7.31
CA ALA A 56 9.91 8.31 -7.81
C ALA A 56 10.96 8.50 -8.91
N GLN A 57 12.08 7.78 -8.79
CA GLN A 57 13.17 7.81 -9.76
C GLN A 57 13.30 6.46 -10.47
N ARG A 58 13.10 5.35 -9.74
CA ARG A 58 13.29 4.00 -10.25
C ARG A 58 12.25 3.06 -9.67
N LEU A 59 11.88 2.04 -10.44
CA LEU A 59 11.19 0.85 -9.95
C LEU A 59 12.23 -0.25 -9.75
N GLY A 60 12.38 -0.77 -8.54
CA GLY A 60 13.25 -1.93 -8.34
C GLY A 60 12.61 -3.19 -8.89
N LEU A 61 13.45 -4.06 -9.46
CA LEU A 61 13.04 -5.30 -10.11
C LEU A 61 13.67 -6.48 -9.37
N ARG A 62 12.82 -7.37 -8.86
CA ARG A 62 13.24 -8.67 -8.35
C ARG A 62 13.28 -9.69 -9.48
N PRO A 63 14.19 -10.67 -9.48
CA PRO A 63 14.21 -11.72 -10.50
C PRO A 63 12.86 -12.44 -10.67
N SER A 64 12.06 -12.54 -9.60
CA SER A 64 10.75 -13.20 -9.59
C SER A 64 9.64 -12.46 -10.36
N VAL A 65 9.81 -11.17 -10.68
CA VAL A 65 8.82 -10.36 -11.42
C VAL A 65 9.16 -10.19 -12.90
N THR A 66 10.22 -10.84 -13.37
CA THR A 66 10.72 -10.74 -14.76
C THR A 66 10.87 -12.13 -15.37
N GLU A 67 10.67 -12.25 -16.67
CA GLU A 67 10.89 -13.49 -17.42
C GLU A 67 11.66 -13.20 -18.73
N PRO A 68 12.83 -13.82 -18.96
CA PRO A 68 13.57 -14.69 -18.03
C PRO A 68 13.99 -14.01 -16.73
N ALA A 69 14.14 -14.78 -15.65
CA ALA A 69 14.49 -14.23 -14.34
C ALA A 69 15.84 -13.49 -14.36
N GLY A 70 15.87 -12.26 -13.85
CA GLY A 70 17.10 -11.45 -13.68
C GLY A 70 17.61 -10.75 -14.93
N VAL A 71 16.96 -10.95 -16.09
CA VAL A 71 17.40 -10.37 -17.37
C VAL A 71 17.24 -8.84 -17.44
N ALA A 72 16.28 -8.28 -16.68
CA ALA A 72 15.95 -6.86 -16.71
C ALA A 72 16.90 -5.98 -15.85
N GLY A 73 17.89 -6.59 -15.20
CA GLY A 73 18.68 -5.94 -14.16
C GLY A 73 17.88 -5.75 -12.85
N ALA A 74 18.45 -4.97 -11.93
CA ALA A 74 17.88 -4.78 -10.58
C ALA A 74 16.88 -3.62 -10.48
N SER A 75 16.81 -2.73 -11.48
CA SER A 75 15.87 -1.60 -11.47
C SER A 75 15.64 -1.00 -12.85
N LEU A 76 14.49 -0.35 -12.99
CA LEU A 76 14.02 0.35 -14.17
C LEU A 76 13.95 1.86 -13.87
N PRO A 77 14.75 2.71 -14.55
CA PRO A 77 14.61 4.16 -14.42
C PRO A 77 13.25 4.62 -14.96
N LEU A 78 12.52 5.42 -14.18
CA LEU A 78 11.23 5.94 -14.63
C LEU A 78 11.36 6.96 -15.78
N ALA A 79 12.51 7.64 -15.88
CA ALA A 79 12.80 8.56 -16.99
C ALA A 79 12.92 7.84 -18.35
N ASP A 80 13.14 6.53 -18.35
CA ASP A 80 13.22 5.72 -19.58
C ASP A 80 11.84 5.22 -20.04
N LEU A 81 10.78 5.46 -19.24
CA LEU A 81 9.41 5.09 -19.58
C LEU A 81 8.69 6.23 -20.30
N PRO A 82 7.90 5.93 -21.34
CA PRO A 82 7.13 6.94 -22.05
C PRO A 82 5.88 7.38 -21.26
N ALA A 83 5.37 6.54 -20.36
CA ALA A 83 4.25 6.86 -19.48
C ALA A 83 4.74 7.47 -18.15
N GLY A 84 4.02 8.50 -17.69
CA GLY A 84 4.19 9.08 -16.37
C GLY A 84 3.04 8.74 -15.42
N TRP A 85 3.25 9.00 -14.14
CA TRP A 85 2.21 8.84 -13.12
C TRP A 85 1.07 9.84 -13.33
N SER A 86 -0.16 9.33 -13.42
CA SER A 86 -1.38 10.12 -13.24
C SER A 86 -1.64 10.28 -11.75
N ARG A 87 -1.62 11.52 -11.27
CA ARG A 87 -1.63 11.86 -9.84
C ARG A 87 -2.97 12.45 -9.43
N ASP A 88 -3.59 11.93 -8.36
CA ASP A 88 -4.76 12.55 -7.73
C ASP A 88 -4.42 12.92 -6.28
N ALA A 89 -4.01 14.18 -6.09
CA ALA A 89 -3.65 14.71 -4.78
C ALA A 89 -4.82 14.76 -3.79
N ARG A 90 -6.08 14.72 -4.25
CA ARG A 90 -7.25 14.74 -3.36
C ARG A 90 -7.43 13.40 -2.65
N LEU A 91 -7.10 12.31 -3.35
CA LEU A 91 -7.09 10.95 -2.80
C LEU A 91 -5.71 10.56 -2.25
N GLY A 92 -4.66 11.33 -2.57
CA GLY A 92 -3.30 11.03 -2.15
C GLY A 92 -2.69 9.83 -2.88
N VAL A 93 -3.20 9.47 -4.06
CA VAL A 93 -2.74 8.31 -4.84
C VAL A 93 -2.23 8.71 -6.22
N ALA A 94 -1.43 7.84 -6.81
CA ALA A 94 -1.02 7.92 -8.19
C ALA A 94 -1.14 6.57 -8.88
N ALA A 95 -1.45 6.61 -10.17
CA ALA A 95 -1.60 5.45 -11.04
C ALA A 95 -0.73 5.60 -12.29
N LEU A 96 -0.04 4.53 -12.66
CA LEU A 96 0.74 4.44 -13.89
C LEU A 96 0.16 3.29 -14.74
N PRO A 97 -0.42 3.56 -15.92
CA PRO A 97 -0.89 2.51 -16.83
C PRO A 97 0.28 1.60 -17.24
N THR A 98 0.09 0.28 -17.16
CA THR A 98 1.22 -0.65 -17.33
C THR A 98 1.47 -1.08 -18.76
N GLY A 99 0.61 -0.71 -19.72
CA GLY A 99 0.78 -1.04 -21.14
C GLY A 99 2.16 -0.64 -21.67
N GLU A 100 2.63 0.56 -21.33
CA GLU A 100 3.97 1.03 -21.69
C GLU A 100 5.09 0.31 -20.95
N LEU A 101 4.87 -0.15 -19.70
CA LEU A 101 5.86 -0.98 -19.00
C LEU A 101 6.00 -2.35 -19.67
N HIS A 102 4.88 -2.95 -20.10
CA HIS A 102 4.90 -4.21 -20.84
C HIS A 102 5.54 -4.05 -22.22
N GLY A 103 5.22 -2.97 -22.94
CA GLY A 103 5.86 -2.63 -24.22
C GLY A 103 7.36 -2.39 -24.07
N TYR A 104 7.78 -1.64 -23.05
CA TYR A 104 9.19 -1.39 -22.73
C TYR A 104 9.96 -2.70 -22.47
N ALA A 105 9.38 -3.60 -21.69
CA ALA A 105 9.96 -4.91 -21.39
C ALA A 105 10.10 -5.75 -22.67
N ALA A 106 9.03 -5.85 -23.47
CA ALA A 106 9.01 -6.62 -24.70
C ALA A 106 10.07 -6.13 -25.70
N GLY A 107 10.22 -4.80 -25.85
CA GLY A 107 11.26 -4.18 -26.68
C GLY A 107 12.69 -4.50 -26.25
N ARG A 108 12.89 -5.02 -25.03
CA ARG A 108 14.18 -5.44 -24.45
C ARG A 108 14.32 -6.95 -24.29
N GLY A 109 13.40 -7.73 -24.88
CA GLY A 109 13.49 -9.18 -24.91
C GLY A 109 13.10 -9.88 -23.61
N TRP A 110 12.31 -9.21 -22.75
CA TRP A 110 11.79 -9.81 -21.52
C TRP A 110 10.33 -9.41 -21.29
N ARG A 111 9.68 -10.04 -20.31
CA ARG A 111 8.29 -9.71 -19.94
C ARG A 111 8.12 -9.68 -18.44
N TRP A 112 7.10 -8.96 -17.99
CA TRP A 112 6.69 -8.98 -16.59
C TRP A 112 6.07 -10.34 -16.24
N ARG A 113 6.40 -10.82 -15.05
CA ARG A 113 5.79 -11.99 -14.41
C ARG A 113 5.11 -11.54 -13.13
N VAL A 114 4.05 -10.76 -13.30
CA VAL A 114 3.32 -10.12 -12.18
C VAL A 114 2.00 -10.85 -11.94
N GLN A 115 1.46 -10.68 -10.74
CA GLN A 115 0.13 -11.15 -10.35
C GLN A 115 -0.63 -9.97 -9.77
N PRO A 116 -1.35 -9.20 -10.60
CA PRO A 116 -2.04 -8.00 -10.13
C PRO A 116 -3.08 -8.35 -9.07
N VAL A 117 -3.27 -7.45 -8.12
CA VAL A 117 -4.42 -7.47 -7.21
C VAL A 117 -5.69 -7.33 -8.07
N PRO A 118 -6.62 -8.29 -8.04
CA PRO A 118 -7.84 -8.18 -8.85
C PRO A 118 -8.76 -7.08 -8.32
N ALA A 119 -9.36 -6.26 -9.19
CA ALA A 119 -10.38 -5.30 -8.76
C ALA A 119 -11.59 -5.97 -8.08
N ALA A 120 -11.83 -7.25 -8.34
CA ALA A 120 -12.89 -8.03 -7.67
C ALA A 120 -12.66 -8.21 -6.15
N VAL A 121 -11.43 -8.05 -5.66
CA VAL A 121 -11.15 -8.07 -4.22
C VAL A 121 -11.08 -6.66 -3.62
N ALA A 122 -11.29 -5.61 -4.40
CA ALA A 122 -11.35 -4.26 -3.88
C ALA A 122 -12.50 -4.12 -2.88
N VAL A 123 -12.25 -3.37 -1.81
CA VAL A 123 -13.29 -3.00 -0.86
C VAL A 123 -14.39 -2.23 -1.59
N THR A 124 -15.64 -2.50 -1.24
CA THR A 124 -16.82 -1.74 -1.70
C THR A 124 -17.29 -0.77 -0.62
N ALA A 125 -18.17 0.17 -0.98
CA ALA A 125 -18.82 1.03 0.01
C ALA A 125 -19.59 0.22 1.08
N ASP A 126 -20.31 -0.83 0.65
CA ASP A 126 -21.03 -1.73 1.55
C ASP A 126 -20.08 -2.48 2.49
N ASP A 127 -18.92 -2.91 1.98
CA ASP A 127 -17.89 -3.55 2.81
C ASP A 127 -17.39 -2.62 3.91
N LEU A 128 -17.12 -1.34 3.57
CA LEU A 128 -16.68 -0.30 4.50
C LEU A 128 -17.74 -0.02 5.57
N ASP A 129 -19.01 0.10 5.18
CA ASP A 129 -20.12 0.32 6.10
C ASP A 129 -20.31 -0.86 7.05
N ALA A 130 -20.08 -2.08 6.58
CA ALA A 130 -20.08 -3.27 7.41
C ALA A 130 -18.86 -3.39 8.36
N LEU A 131 -17.79 -2.59 8.22
CA LEU A 131 -16.67 -2.58 9.20
C LEU A 131 -17.12 -2.04 10.56
N GLY A 132 -18.17 -1.21 10.58
CA GLY A 132 -18.65 -0.54 11.79
C GLY A 132 -17.60 0.40 12.38
N ALA A 133 -17.71 0.69 13.69
CA ALA A 133 -16.79 1.57 14.40
C ALA A 133 -15.60 0.84 15.06
N GLY A 134 -15.58 -0.50 15.00
CA GLY A 134 -14.53 -1.30 15.63
C GLY A 134 -13.29 -1.48 14.75
N PRO A 135 -12.12 -1.81 15.34
CA PRO A 135 -10.95 -2.15 14.57
C PRO A 135 -11.15 -3.45 13.78
N VAL A 136 -10.45 -3.54 12.64
CA VAL A 136 -10.34 -4.75 11.81
C VAL A 136 -8.88 -5.11 11.61
N THR A 137 -8.60 -6.41 11.47
CA THR A 137 -7.27 -6.91 11.08
C THR A 137 -6.93 -6.35 9.70
N ALA A 138 -5.79 -5.67 9.61
CA ALA A 138 -5.27 -5.08 8.39
C ALA A 138 -3.87 -5.60 8.13
N ILE A 139 -3.66 -6.21 6.97
CA ILE A 139 -2.39 -6.76 6.53
C ILE A 139 -1.81 -5.81 5.48
N VAL A 140 -0.66 -5.23 5.76
CA VAL A 140 0.07 -4.36 4.82
C VAL A 140 1.19 -5.15 4.20
N LEU A 141 1.19 -5.26 2.87
CA LEU A 141 2.21 -5.99 2.13
C LEU A 141 3.17 -5.02 1.43
N ALA A 142 4.41 -4.95 1.89
CA ALA A 142 5.35 -3.90 1.47
C ALA A 142 6.73 -4.46 1.09
N LEU A 143 7.56 -3.59 0.52
CA LEU A 143 8.99 -3.81 0.41
C LEU A 143 9.70 -2.88 1.39
N GLY A 144 10.10 -3.44 2.52
CA GLY A 144 10.84 -2.74 3.56
C GLY A 144 12.23 -2.31 3.11
N VAL A 145 13.04 -1.85 4.07
CA VAL A 145 14.42 -1.40 3.83
C VAL A 145 15.32 -2.14 4.82
N GLY A 146 16.11 -3.08 4.31
CA GLY A 146 17.11 -3.78 5.11
C GLY A 146 18.33 -2.91 5.41
N ASP A 147 19.10 -3.28 6.43
CA ASP A 147 20.33 -2.57 6.85
C ASP A 147 21.39 -2.49 5.74
N ASP A 148 21.37 -3.45 4.81
CA ASP A 148 22.24 -3.53 3.64
C ASP A 148 21.69 -2.76 2.42
N GLY A 149 20.58 -2.05 2.58
CA GLY A 149 19.86 -1.37 1.51
C GLY A 149 19.01 -2.29 0.63
N SER A 150 18.91 -3.59 0.99
CA SER A 150 18.00 -4.50 0.29
C SER A 150 16.53 -4.13 0.53
N ARG A 151 15.65 -4.63 -0.35
CA ARG A 151 14.21 -4.36 -0.31
C ARG A 151 13.45 -5.69 -0.12
N PRO A 152 13.48 -6.29 1.10
CA PRO A 152 12.83 -7.56 1.37
C PRO A 152 11.31 -7.44 1.29
N LEU A 153 10.65 -8.55 0.93
CA LEU A 153 9.20 -8.67 1.07
C LEU A 153 8.87 -8.75 2.55
N GLU A 154 8.05 -7.82 3.03
CA GLU A 154 7.62 -7.75 4.42
C GLU A 154 6.09 -7.66 4.52
N VAL A 155 5.60 -8.07 5.68
CA VAL A 155 4.20 -8.00 6.03
C VAL A 155 4.07 -7.42 7.43
N ALA A 156 3.17 -6.45 7.59
CA ALA A 156 2.75 -5.95 8.89
C ALA A 156 1.29 -6.31 9.12
N VAL A 157 1.00 -6.94 10.26
CA VAL A 157 -0.36 -7.24 10.71
C VAL A 157 -0.74 -6.20 11.74
N GLU A 158 -1.65 -5.31 11.35
CA GLU A 158 -2.05 -4.13 12.10
C GLU A 158 -3.56 -4.07 12.29
N ARG A 159 -4.00 -2.99 12.93
CA ARG A 159 -5.41 -2.67 13.09
C ARG A 159 -5.76 -1.45 12.25
N ALA A 160 -6.69 -1.64 11.32
CA ALA A 160 -7.34 -0.52 10.65
C ALA A 160 -8.57 -0.10 11.44
N VAL A 161 -8.72 1.20 11.64
CA VAL A 161 -9.86 1.82 12.31
C VAL A 161 -10.56 2.79 11.35
N ARG A 162 -11.88 2.87 11.46
CA ARG A 162 -12.67 3.85 10.73
C ARG A 162 -12.69 5.17 11.50
N ASP A 163 -12.29 6.24 10.83
CA ASP A 163 -12.31 7.62 11.32
C ASP A 163 -13.21 8.43 10.37
N GLY A 164 -14.49 8.53 10.73
CA GLY A 164 -15.52 9.11 9.86
C GLY A 164 -15.69 8.33 8.55
N ASP A 165 -15.34 8.96 7.44
CA ASP A 165 -15.38 8.38 6.10
C ASP A 165 -14.01 7.82 5.64
N ARG A 166 -13.02 7.82 6.53
CA ARG A 166 -11.63 7.39 6.25
C ARG A 166 -11.29 6.11 7.00
N LEU A 167 -10.33 5.38 6.46
CA LEU A 167 -9.65 4.29 7.15
C LEU A 167 -8.24 4.73 7.54
N ARG A 168 -7.78 4.30 8.71
CA ARG A 168 -6.43 4.60 9.22
C ARG A 168 -5.80 3.36 9.85
N ILE A 169 -4.50 3.21 9.69
CA ILE A 169 -3.65 2.32 10.49
C ILE A 169 -2.98 3.17 11.56
N ALA A 170 -3.27 2.89 12.83
CA ALA A 170 -2.79 3.71 13.94
C ALA A 170 -1.31 3.48 14.27
N ALA A 171 -0.77 2.31 13.92
CA ALA A 171 0.61 1.96 14.20
C ALA A 171 1.58 2.73 13.29
N ALA A 172 2.75 3.07 13.85
CA ALA A 172 3.87 3.54 13.05
C ALA A 172 4.38 2.39 12.18
N LEU A 173 4.51 2.62 10.88
CA LEU A 173 4.98 1.62 9.94
C LEU A 173 6.44 1.89 9.50
N PRO A 174 7.22 0.84 9.19
CA PRO A 174 8.60 1.01 8.74
C PRO A 174 8.72 1.79 7.43
N ALA A 175 9.93 2.29 7.16
CA ALA A 175 10.24 2.89 5.86
C ALA A 175 9.99 1.88 4.72
N GLY A 176 9.52 2.37 3.57
CA GLY A 176 9.16 1.54 2.42
C GLY A 176 7.68 1.13 2.35
N TYR A 177 6.90 1.29 3.42
CA TYR A 177 5.49 0.88 3.46
C TYR A 177 4.53 1.83 2.76
N VAL A 178 4.87 3.12 2.67
CA VAL A 178 4.02 4.10 1.99
C VAL A 178 3.79 3.70 0.53
N GLY A 179 2.52 3.69 0.11
CA GLY A 179 2.07 3.23 -1.19
C GLY A 179 1.77 1.72 -1.29
N ALA A 180 2.01 0.95 -0.23
CA ALA A 180 1.67 -0.46 -0.17
C ALA A 180 0.15 -0.71 -0.20
N PRO A 181 -0.31 -1.84 -0.75
CA PRO A 181 -1.68 -2.29 -0.61
C PRO A 181 -1.96 -2.70 0.84
N VAL A 182 -3.14 -2.32 1.34
CA VAL A 182 -3.66 -2.70 2.65
C VAL A 182 -4.81 -3.66 2.46
N PHE A 183 -4.76 -4.84 3.09
CA PHE A 183 -5.80 -5.85 3.03
C PHE A 183 -6.52 -6.00 4.36
N GLY A 184 -7.85 -5.91 4.35
CA GLY A 184 -8.70 -6.16 5.49
C GLY A 184 -9.14 -7.60 5.51
N VAL A 185 -9.09 -8.22 6.68
CA VAL A 185 -9.56 -9.58 6.89
C VAL A 185 -10.80 -9.57 7.77
N ARG A 186 -11.89 -10.17 7.27
CA ARG A 186 -13.16 -10.27 7.99
C ARG A 186 -13.91 -11.52 7.56
N PRO A 187 -14.69 -12.16 8.46
CA PRO A 187 -15.65 -13.16 8.04
C PRO A 187 -16.59 -12.62 6.95
N ASP A 188 -16.86 -13.42 5.93
CA ASP A 188 -17.87 -13.13 4.92
C ASP A 188 -19.28 -13.49 5.44
N ALA A 189 -20.29 -13.37 4.58
CA ALA A 189 -21.68 -13.69 4.95
C ALA A 189 -21.90 -15.17 5.32
N ALA A 190 -21.01 -16.07 4.90
CA ALA A 190 -21.02 -17.48 5.27
C ALA A 190 -20.23 -17.77 6.55
N GLY A 191 -19.52 -16.76 7.09
CA GLY A 191 -18.64 -16.91 8.25
C GLY A 191 -17.22 -17.34 7.92
N GLU A 192 -16.88 -17.47 6.63
CA GLU A 192 -15.55 -17.84 6.15
C GLU A 192 -14.62 -16.64 6.08
N VAL A 193 -13.31 -16.85 6.18
CA VAL A 193 -12.34 -15.74 6.12
C VAL A 193 -12.37 -15.06 4.75
N GLY A 194 -12.92 -13.86 4.71
CA GLY A 194 -12.96 -12.98 3.56
C GLY A 194 -11.82 -11.98 3.55
N LEU A 195 -11.20 -11.81 2.38
CA LEU A 195 -10.15 -10.83 2.14
C LEU A 195 -10.65 -9.70 1.23
N ARG A 196 -10.37 -8.45 1.59
CA ARG A 196 -10.59 -7.28 0.74
C ARG A 196 -9.35 -6.40 0.71
N CYS A 197 -8.95 -5.94 -0.46
CA CYS A 197 -7.98 -4.85 -0.58
C CYS A 197 -8.69 -3.55 -0.19
N LEU A 198 -8.38 -3.05 1.01
CA LEU A 198 -8.94 -1.82 1.56
C LEU A 198 -8.48 -0.62 0.76
N GLY A 199 -7.23 -0.59 0.31
CA GLY A 199 -6.70 0.57 -0.39
C GLY A 199 -5.20 0.69 -0.41
N VAL A 200 -4.74 1.93 -0.61
CA VAL A 200 -3.33 2.33 -0.66
C VAL A 200 -2.96 2.99 0.66
N LEU A 201 -1.88 2.54 1.30
CA LEU A 201 -1.33 3.18 2.49
C LEU A 201 -0.74 4.55 2.15
N LEU A 202 -1.19 5.60 2.83
CA LEU A 202 -0.69 6.96 2.67
C LEU A 202 0.36 7.30 3.77
N PRO A 203 1.15 8.38 3.59
CA PRO A 203 2.01 8.88 4.66
C PRO A 203 1.20 9.15 5.92
N ALA A 204 1.82 8.99 7.11
CA ALA A 204 1.19 9.40 8.35
C ALA A 204 0.81 10.88 8.27
N ASP A 205 -0.36 11.23 8.80
CA ASP A 205 -0.67 12.64 8.99
C ASP A 205 0.34 13.21 9.99
N ASP A 206 0.94 14.35 9.68
CA ASP A 206 1.72 15.08 10.68
C ASP A 206 0.80 15.35 11.88
N ALA A 207 1.17 14.83 13.06
CA ALA A 207 0.55 15.31 14.30
C ALA A 207 0.79 16.83 14.35
N PRO A 208 -0.22 17.66 14.70
CA PRO A 208 0.03 19.07 14.88
C PRO A 208 1.19 19.21 15.87
N SER A 209 2.29 19.80 15.40
CA SER A 209 3.47 20.08 16.20
C SER A 209 3.12 21.19 17.19
N ASP A 210 2.41 20.85 18.26
CA ASP A 210 2.20 21.72 19.41
C ASP A 210 3.46 21.67 20.28
N GLU A 211 4.50 22.39 19.87
CA GLU A 211 5.54 22.86 20.78
C GLU A 211 5.93 24.29 20.41
N ALA A 212 5.08 25.23 20.84
CA ALA A 212 5.61 26.49 21.36
C ALA A 212 6.19 26.20 22.77
N PRO A 213 7.40 26.66 23.12
CA PRO A 213 7.96 26.41 24.44
C PRO A 213 7.20 27.26 25.46
N ASN A 214 6.31 26.65 26.24
CA ASN A 214 5.67 27.33 27.36
C ASN A 214 6.23 26.83 28.69
N HIS A 215 6.78 27.78 29.42
CA HIS A 215 7.39 27.65 30.75
C HIS A 215 6.40 27.11 31.79
N ASP A 216 6.89 26.19 32.63
CA ASP A 216 6.51 25.93 34.02
C ASP A 216 5.02 25.87 34.40
N THR A 217 4.51 24.65 34.64
CA THR A 217 3.79 24.35 35.90
C THR A 217 3.79 22.84 36.17
N PRO A 218 4.04 22.36 37.40
CA PRO A 218 3.90 20.95 37.74
C PRO A 218 2.50 20.67 38.27
N ASN A 219 1.77 19.72 37.68
CA ASN A 219 0.80 18.94 38.47
C ASN A 219 0.34 17.61 37.85
N HIS A 220 0.40 16.61 38.73
CA HIS A 220 -0.36 15.36 38.91
C HIS A 220 -1.05 14.60 37.75
N ASP A 221 -0.57 13.36 37.57
CA ASP A 221 -1.29 12.08 37.48
C ASP A 221 -2.69 12.06 36.86
N ALA A 222 -2.74 11.74 35.57
CA ALA A 222 -3.77 10.89 34.97
C ALA A 222 -3.12 10.07 33.83
N PRO A 223 -3.42 8.75 33.68
CA PRO A 223 -3.02 8.03 32.48
C PRO A 223 -3.92 8.49 31.32
N SER A 224 -3.46 9.50 30.58
CA SER A 224 -4.03 9.89 29.31
C SER A 224 -3.74 8.79 28.28
N ASN A 225 -4.75 7.96 27.96
CA ASN A 225 -4.75 7.16 26.73
C ASN A 225 -4.99 8.10 25.53
N ASP A 226 -4.03 8.99 25.29
CA ASP A 226 -4.07 9.90 24.16
C ASP A 226 -3.61 9.14 22.90
N VAL A 227 -4.56 8.44 22.26
CA VAL A 227 -4.37 7.87 20.91
C VAL A 227 -4.55 8.99 19.88
N SER A 228 -3.84 10.10 20.08
CA SER A 228 -3.79 11.25 19.15
C SER A 228 -2.47 11.27 18.36
N GLY A 229 -1.79 10.12 18.26
CA GLY A 229 -0.66 9.93 17.35
C GLY A 229 -1.15 9.77 15.92
N GLY A 230 -0.62 10.56 14.99
CA GLY A 230 -0.96 10.54 13.57
C GLY A 230 -0.77 9.15 12.96
N GLY A 231 -1.87 8.44 12.70
CA GLY A 231 -1.84 7.17 11.98
C GLY A 231 -1.72 7.37 10.47
N HIS A 232 -1.41 6.31 9.75
CA HIS A 232 -1.38 6.27 8.28
C HIS A 232 -2.80 6.18 7.71
N PRO A 233 -3.29 7.18 6.95
CA PRO A 233 -4.55 7.06 6.23
C PRO A 233 -4.46 5.97 5.15
N VAL A 234 -5.60 5.39 4.80
CA VAL A 234 -5.73 4.44 3.70
C VAL A 234 -6.67 5.04 2.65
N ALA A 235 -6.14 5.32 1.46
CA ALA A 235 -6.96 5.72 0.32
C ALA A 235 -7.76 4.53 -0.18
N THR A 236 -9.07 4.53 0.09
CA THR A 236 -9.89 3.34 -0.12
C THR A 236 -10.02 2.97 -1.59
N LEU A 237 -9.95 1.68 -1.90
CA LEU A 237 -9.81 1.22 -3.28
C LEU A 237 -11.07 1.51 -4.11
N ASP A 238 -12.27 1.51 -3.53
CA ASP A 238 -13.51 1.96 -4.18
C ASP A 238 -13.38 3.37 -4.76
N ARG A 239 -12.82 4.31 -3.98
CA ARG A 239 -12.61 5.70 -4.38
C ARG A 239 -11.52 5.82 -5.43
N VAL A 240 -10.43 5.06 -5.28
CA VAL A 240 -9.33 5.04 -6.24
C VAL A 240 -9.81 4.53 -7.60
N LEU A 241 -10.54 3.40 -7.63
CA LEU A 241 -11.07 2.80 -8.86
C LEU A 241 -12.00 3.77 -9.62
N ALA A 242 -12.79 4.57 -8.90
CA ALA A 242 -13.71 5.53 -9.50
C ALA A 242 -13.01 6.68 -10.25
N VAL A 243 -11.72 6.92 -10.01
CA VAL A 243 -10.96 8.01 -10.63
C VAL A 243 -9.81 7.53 -11.52
N LEU A 244 -9.63 6.21 -11.69
CA LEU A 244 -8.60 5.70 -12.57
C LEU A 244 -8.86 6.15 -14.01
N PRO A 245 -7.80 6.54 -14.75
CA PRO A 245 -7.95 6.90 -16.15
C PRO A 245 -8.46 5.69 -16.94
N ALA A 246 -9.32 5.93 -17.93
CA ALA A 246 -9.63 4.91 -18.92
C ALA A 246 -8.35 4.61 -19.71
N SER A 247 -7.98 3.33 -19.83
CA SER A 247 -6.86 2.90 -20.67
C SER A 247 -7.26 2.79 -22.13
#